data_AF-A0A1J5PQD3-F1
#
_entry.id   AF-A0A1J5PQD3-F1
#
_cell.length_a   1.000
_cell.length_b   1.000
_cell.length_c   1.000
_cell.angle_alpha   90.00
_cell.angle_beta   90.00
_cell.angle_gamma   90.00
#
_symmetry.space_group_name_H-M   'P 1'
#
loop_
_entity.id
_entity.type
_entity.pdbx_description
1 polymer ?
#
loop_
_entity_poly.entity_id
_entity_poly.type
_entity_poly.pdbx_seq_one_letter_code
_entity_poly.pdbx_strand_id
1 'polypeptide(L)'
;MLAENLTQAKTLWQIRESIPLAQAQEGLNIKHDISVPVSAIAAFVKCTDALLHQAIAGVRLVNFGHLGDGNLHYNVQAPPGVDAGAFLRDHEQQVNRIVFDSVLAHQGSISAEHGIGSLKVDHLAHYKSAVALGLMRSIKQALDPLNLMNPGRVLVCPAHPSCQPVS
;
A
#
# COMPACT_ATOMS: atom_id res chain seq x y z
N MET A 1 -11.10 10.59 -21.95
CA MET A 1 -10.62 11.59 -22.92
C MET A 1 -9.96 10.83 -24.07
N LEU A 2 -10.38 11.06 -25.31
CA LEU A 2 -9.74 10.50 -26.51
C LEU A 2 -8.89 11.59 -27.16
N ALA A 3 -7.65 11.28 -27.52
CA ALA A 3 -6.76 12.21 -28.20
C ALA A 3 -7.05 12.20 -29.71
N GLU A 4 -7.17 13.38 -30.32
CA GLU A 4 -7.45 13.53 -31.76
C GLU A 4 -6.15 13.57 -32.60
N ASN A 5 -4.98 13.70 -31.96
CA ASN A 5 -3.68 13.64 -32.63
C ASN A 5 -2.53 13.21 -31.70
N LEU A 6 -1.38 12.88 -32.30
CA LEU A 6 -0.16 12.40 -31.61
C LEU A 6 0.41 13.42 -30.61
N THR A 7 0.24 14.73 -30.86
CA THR A 7 0.71 15.78 -29.95
C THR A 7 -0.16 15.82 -28.69
N GLN A 8 -1.49 15.77 -28.83
CA GLN A 8 -2.42 15.65 -27.70
C GLN A 8 -2.20 14.36 -26.91
N ALA A 9 -1.92 13.24 -27.58
CA ALA A 9 -1.59 11.99 -26.92
C ALA A 9 -0.32 12.15 -26.05
N LYS A 10 0.74 12.75 -26.59
CA LYS A 10 1.97 13.03 -25.84
C LYS A 10 1.75 13.98 -24.67
N THR A 11 0.95 15.03 -24.82
CA THR A 11 0.63 15.96 -23.72
C THR A 11 -0.17 15.28 -22.62
N LEU A 12 -1.16 14.44 -22.97
CA LEU A 12 -1.91 13.65 -21.99
C LEU A 12 -1.01 12.64 -21.26
N TRP A 13 -0.09 12.01 -21.99
CA TRP A 13 0.93 11.13 -21.40
C TRP A 13 1.89 11.90 -20.48
N GLN A 14 2.35 13.09 -20.86
CA GLN A 14 3.19 13.95 -20.02
C GLN A 14 2.49 14.37 -18.73
N ILE A 15 1.18 14.63 -18.76
CA ILE A 15 0.41 14.91 -17.54
C ILE A 15 0.43 13.68 -16.62
N ARG A 16 0.22 12.46 -17.14
CA ARG A 16 0.27 11.23 -16.33
C ARG A 16 1.69 10.92 -15.82
N GLU A 17 2.72 11.14 -16.63
CA GLU A 17 4.12 10.88 -16.30
C GLU A 17 4.72 11.91 -15.33
N SER A 18 4.15 13.12 -15.27
CA SER A 18 4.60 14.16 -14.35
C SER A 18 4.04 14.03 -12.93
N ILE A 19 2.99 13.23 -12.70
CA ILE A 19 2.38 13.04 -11.37
C ILE A 19 3.40 12.58 -10.30
N PRO A 20 4.25 11.56 -10.53
CA PRO A 20 5.25 11.17 -9.53
C PRO A 20 6.27 12.27 -9.23
N LEU A 21 6.60 13.10 -10.22
CA LEU A 21 7.56 14.21 -10.12
C LEU A 21 6.96 15.40 -9.36
N ALA A 22 5.69 15.73 -9.62
CA ALA A 22 4.92 16.71 -8.85
C ALA A 22 4.74 16.26 -7.40
N GLN A 23 4.46 14.98 -7.18
CA GLN A 23 4.34 14.42 -5.84
C GLN A 23 5.68 14.40 -5.08
N ALA A 24 6.80 14.14 -5.78
CA ALA A 24 8.13 14.22 -5.19
C ALA A 24 8.52 15.67 -4.83
N GLN A 25 8.10 16.65 -5.65
CA GLN A 25 8.30 18.08 -5.38
C GLN A 25 7.43 18.61 -4.24
N GLU A 26 6.26 18.03 -4.01
CA GLU A 26 5.35 18.44 -2.94
C GLU A 26 5.70 17.93 -1.54
N GLY A 27 6.64 17.00 -1.41
CA GLY A 27 7.22 16.58 -0.12
C GLY A 27 6.79 15.20 0.39
N LEU A 28 7.06 14.95 1.67
CA LEU A 28 6.84 13.65 2.31
C LEU A 28 5.35 13.28 2.33
N ASN A 29 5.06 12.01 2.03
CA ASN A 29 3.72 11.45 2.02
C ASN A 29 3.72 10.01 2.52
N ILE A 30 2.58 9.59 3.06
CA ILE A 30 2.33 8.21 3.44
C ILE A 30 1.84 7.49 2.18
N LYS A 31 2.62 6.51 1.72
CA LYS A 31 2.42 5.85 0.43
C LYS A 31 1.69 4.53 0.58
N HIS A 32 0.63 4.34 -0.21
CA HIS A 32 -0.03 3.05 -0.32
C HIS A 32 -0.02 2.60 -1.77
N ASP A 33 0.32 1.33 -1.95
CA ASP A 33 0.27 0.62 -3.22
C ASP A 33 -0.68 -0.55 -3.05
N ILE A 34 -1.90 -0.38 -3.56
CA ILE A 34 -3.05 -1.22 -3.28
C ILE A 34 -3.75 -1.62 -4.57
N SER A 35 -4.52 -2.69 -4.53
CA SER A 35 -5.43 -3.02 -5.62
C SER A 35 -6.83 -3.27 -5.09
N VAL A 36 -7.83 -2.89 -5.87
CA VAL A 36 -9.26 -3.18 -5.61
C VAL A 36 -9.91 -3.62 -6.92
N PRO A 37 -11.03 -4.37 -6.88
CA PRO A 37 -11.78 -4.67 -8.10
C PRO A 37 -12.12 -3.39 -8.87
N VAL A 38 -11.94 -3.40 -10.20
CA VAL A 38 -12.15 -2.20 -11.05
C VAL A 38 -13.53 -1.58 -10.83
N SER A 39 -14.56 -2.42 -10.68
CA SER A 39 -15.93 -1.99 -10.40
C SER A 39 -16.11 -1.31 -9.04
N ALA A 40 -15.21 -1.54 -8.09
CA ALA A 40 -15.25 -1.01 -6.74
C ALA A 40 -14.42 0.26 -6.55
N ILE A 41 -13.58 0.66 -7.52
CA ILE A 41 -12.66 1.81 -7.38
C ILE A 41 -13.39 3.09 -6.98
N ALA A 42 -14.49 3.43 -7.66
CA ALA A 42 -15.22 4.66 -7.39
C ALA A 42 -15.81 4.68 -5.97
N ALA A 43 -16.34 3.55 -5.51
CA ALA A 43 -16.87 3.41 -4.16
C ALA A 43 -15.75 3.46 -3.11
N PHE A 44 -14.63 2.77 -3.38
CA PHE A 44 -13.45 2.76 -2.53
C PHE A 44 -12.88 4.17 -2.32
N VAL A 45 -12.64 4.92 -3.40
CA VAL A 45 -12.12 6.29 -3.31
C VAL A 45 -13.09 7.18 -2.52
N LYS A 46 -14.38 7.17 -2.87
CA LYS A 46 -15.38 8.00 -2.17
C LYS A 46 -15.47 7.71 -0.67
N CYS A 47 -15.45 6.43 -0.29
CA CYS A 47 -15.53 6.02 1.11
C CYS A 47 -14.25 6.39 1.88
N THR A 48 -13.09 6.05 1.31
CA THR A 48 -11.78 6.24 1.96
C THR A 48 -11.45 7.73 2.11
N ASP A 49 -11.74 8.54 1.08
CA ASP A 49 -11.54 9.99 1.12
C ASP A 49 -12.35 10.61 2.27
N ALA A 50 -13.62 10.21 2.43
CA ALA A 50 -14.48 10.71 3.50
C ALA A 50 -13.95 10.32 4.89
N LEU A 51 -13.49 9.08 5.07
CA LEU A 51 -12.91 8.61 6.33
C LEU A 51 -11.64 9.39 6.69
N LEU A 52 -10.76 9.64 5.71
CA LEU A 52 -9.52 10.38 5.94
C LEU A 52 -9.78 11.86 6.24
N HIS A 53 -10.72 12.50 5.54
CA HIS A 53 -11.10 13.88 5.84
C HIS A 53 -11.77 14.03 7.22
N GLN A 54 -12.50 13.01 7.68
CA GLN A 54 -13.07 12.99 9.04
C GLN A 54 -11.98 12.80 10.10
N ALA A 55 -11.00 11.93 9.82
CA ALA A 55 -9.91 11.64 10.75
C ALA A 55 -8.90 12.78 10.86
N ILE A 56 -8.61 13.46 9.76
CA ILE A 56 -7.55 14.47 9.64
C ILE A 56 -8.09 15.65 8.83
N ALA A 57 -8.41 16.75 9.53
CA ALA A 57 -8.88 17.96 8.89
C ALA A 57 -7.81 18.54 7.94
N GLY A 58 -8.23 18.83 6.70
CA GLY A 58 -7.35 19.43 5.69
C GLY A 58 -6.33 18.47 5.06
N VAL A 59 -6.44 17.16 5.31
CA VAL A 59 -5.59 16.14 4.67
C VAL A 59 -5.69 16.24 3.14
N ARG A 60 -4.57 16.01 2.46
CA ARG A 60 -4.49 16.04 1.00
C ARG A 60 -4.30 14.63 0.48
N LEU A 61 -5.11 14.27 -0.52
CA LEU A 61 -5.15 12.91 -1.09
C LEU A 61 -4.65 12.97 -2.52
N VAL A 62 -3.68 12.12 -2.84
CA VAL A 62 -3.05 12.05 -4.16
C VAL A 62 -3.20 10.62 -4.67
N ASN A 63 -4.24 10.43 -5.48
CA ASN A 63 -4.66 9.13 -5.97
C ASN A 63 -4.43 9.02 -7.48
N PHE A 64 -3.61 8.06 -7.90
CA PHE A 64 -3.37 7.75 -9.31
C PHE A 64 -3.01 6.28 -9.45
N GLY A 65 -3.08 5.71 -10.64
CA GLY A 65 -2.75 4.30 -10.83
C GLY A 65 -3.17 3.77 -12.19
N HIS A 66 -3.25 2.45 -12.28
CA HIS A 66 -3.66 1.73 -13.46
C HIS A 66 -5.12 1.31 -13.31
N LEU A 67 -6.03 2.22 -13.70
CA LEU A 67 -7.47 2.00 -13.51
C LEU A 67 -7.99 0.72 -14.21
N GLY A 68 -7.32 0.30 -15.29
CA GLY A 68 -7.70 -0.87 -16.09
C GLY A 68 -7.45 -2.23 -15.42
N ASP A 69 -6.52 -2.32 -14.47
CA ASP A 69 -6.20 -3.56 -13.74
C ASP A 69 -6.56 -3.49 -12.24
N GLY A 70 -7.01 -2.33 -11.77
CA GLY A 70 -7.43 -2.13 -10.39
C GLY A 70 -6.33 -1.67 -9.44
N ASN A 71 -5.11 -1.40 -9.94
CA ASN A 71 -4.02 -0.86 -9.14
C ASN A 71 -4.20 0.65 -8.87
N LEU A 72 -4.10 1.03 -7.60
CA LEU A 72 -4.09 2.41 -7.13
C LEU A 72 -2.87 2.69 -6.23
N HIS A 73 -2.13 3.73 -6.60
CA HIS A 73 -1.25 4.46 -5.69
C HIS A 73 -2.09 5.49 -4.93
N TYR A 74 -2.43 5.16 -3.68
CA TYR A 74 -3.29 5.97 -2.82
C TYR A 74 -2.43 6.66 -1.77
N ASN A 75 -2.00 7.89 -2.06
CA ASN A 75 -1.03 8.60 -1.22
C ASN A 75 -1.70 9.69 -0.39
N VAL A 76 -1.24 9.83 0.85
CA VAL A 76 -1.80 10.79 1.81
C VAL A 76 -0.72 11.76 2.24
N GLN A 77 -1.01 13.04 2.11
CA GLN A 77 -0.11 14.15 2.39
C GLN A 77 -0.63 14.98 3.58
N ALA A 78 0.32 15.64 4.25
CA ALA A 78 0.02 16.57 5.32
C ALA A 78 -0.85 17.76 4.82
N PRO A 79 -1.69 18.32 5.70
CA PRO A 79 -2.37 19.58 5.42
C PRO A 79 -1.38 20.72 5.11
N PRO A 80 -1.80 21.74 4.34
CA PRO A 80 -0.97 22.91 4.09
C PRO A 80 -0.49 23.58 5.39
N GLY A 81 0.80 23.92 5.45
CA GLY A 81 1.41 24.58 6.62
C GLY A 81 1.76 23.64 7.79
N VAL A 82 1.51 22.33 7.67
CA VAL A 82 1.93 21.33 8.65
C VAL A 82 3.29 20.74 8.26
N ASP A 83 4.16 20.50 9.25
CA ASP A 83 5.42 19.80 9.03
C ASP A 83 5.16 18.36 8.58
N ALA A 84 5.61 18.02 7.37
CA ALA A 84 5.36 16.71 6.80
C ALA A 84 6.05 15.59 7.59
N GLY A 85 7.21 15.86 8.20
CA GLY A 85 7.91 14.87 9.02
C GLY A 85 7.15 14.51 10.30
N ALA A 86 6.61 15.50 11.01
CA ALA A 86 5.73 15.31 12.16
C ALA A 86 4.44 14.59 11.75
N PHE A 87 3.82 15.02 10.65
CA PHE A 87 2.63 14.37 10.13
C PHE A 87 2.82 12.87 9.90
N LEU A 88 3.93 12.47 9.25
CA LEU A 88 4.24 11.06 9.05
C LEU A 88 4.37 10.33 10.39
N ARG A 89 5.15 10.85 11.35
CA ARG A 89 5.34 10.19 12.64
C ARG A 89 4.04 10.00 13.41
N ASP A 90 3.17 11.00 13.39
CA ASP A 90 1.98 11.03 14.25
C ASP A 90 0.76 10.35 13.62
N HIS A 91 0.67 10.34 12.28
CA HIS A 91 -0.53 9.86 11.57
C HIS A 91 -0.31 8.65 10.68
N GLU A 92 0.93 8.19 10.43
CA GLU A 92 1.19 7.05 9.54
C GLU A 92 0.41 5.80 9.93
N GLN A 93 0.41 5.41 11.20
CA GLN A 93 -0.33 4.23 11.65
C GLN A 93 -1.85 4.37 11.47
N GLN A 94 -2.41 5.54 11.79
CA GLN A 94 -3.83 5.80 11.66
C GLN A 94 -4.28 5.79 10.20
N VAL A 95 -3.53 6.46 9.33
CA VAL A 95 -3.80 6.51 7.89
C VAL A 95 -3.69 5.11 7.27
N ASN A 96 -2.62 4.37 7.58
CA ASN A 96 -2.44 3.00 7.12
C ASN A 96 -3.64 2.14 7.52
N ARG A 97 -4.11 2.28 8.76
CA ARG A 97 -5.27 1.52 9.24
C ARG A 97 -6.53 1.82 8.44
N ILE A 98 -6.87 3.11 8.26
CA ILE A 98 -8.04 3.54 7.51
C ILE A 98 -8.01 3.03 6.07
N VAL A 99 -6.87 3.20 5.39
CA VAL A 99 -6.71 2.79 4.00
C VAL A 99 -6.80 1.27 3.86
N PHE A 100 -6.08 0.51 4.68
CA PHE A 100 -6.07 -0.95 4.59
C PHE A 100 -7.41 -1.60 5.01
N ASP A 101 -8.08 -1.06 6.03
CA ASP A 101 -9.42 -1.51 6.41
C ASP A 101 -10.42 -1.26 5.26
N SER A 102 -10.33 -0.11 4.59
CA SER A 102 -11.15 0.20 3.43
C SER A 102 -10.85 -0.72 2.23
N VAL A 103 -9.56 -1.01 1.98
CA VAL A 103 -9.15 -1.98 0.93
C VAL A 103 -9.76 -3.35 1.21
N LEU A 104 -9.70 -3.82 2.45
CA LEU A 104 -10.27 -5.11 2.83
C LEU A 104 -11.81 -5.12 2.65
N ALA A 105 -12.49 -4.05 3.07
CA ALA A 105 -13.93 -3.90 2.90
C ALA A 105 -14.37 -3.94 1.42
N HIS A 106 -13.50 -3.49 0.51
CA HIS A 106 -13.71 -3.53 -0.93
C HIS A 106 -13.09 -4.76 -1.61
N GLN A 107 -12.72 -5.79 -0.84
CA GLN A 107 -12.17 -7.05 -1.34
C GLN A 107 -10.87 -6.87 -2.16
N GLY A 108 -10.06 -5.90 -1.79
CA GLY A 108 -8.79 -5.58 -2.42
C GLY A 108 -7.56 -6.25 -1.78
N SER A 109 -6.38 -5.86 -2.26
CA SER A 109 -5.07 -6.24 -1.73
C SER A 109 -4.30 -5.02 -1.24
N ILE A 110 -3.68 -5.13 -0.06
CA ILE A 110 -2.82 -4.09 0.54
C ILE A 110 -1.43 -3.96 -0.12
N SER A 111 -1.18 -4.78 -1.13
CA SER A 111 0.04 -4.79 -1.92
C SER A 111 -0.29 -5.24 -3.33
N ALA A 112 -0.18 -4.33 -4.30
CA ALA A 112 -0.37 -4.61 -5.72
C ALA A 112 0.96 -4.98 -6.39
N GLU A 113 1.97 -4.13 -6.28
CA GLU A 113 3.25 -4.28 -7.00
C GLU A 113 4.46 -4.36 -6.08
N HIS A 114 4.51 -3.60 -4.99
CA HIS A 114 5.72 -3.46 -4.17
C HIS A 114 5.99 -4.62 -3.19
N GLY A 115 5.13 -5.64 -3.19
CA GLY A 115 5.23 -6.80 -2.30
C GLY A 115 5.09 -6.46 -0.81
N ILE A 116 5.26 -7.48 0.04
CA ILE A 116 5.12 -7.37 1.51
C ILE A 116 6.41 -6.90 2.19
N GLY A 117 7.58 -7.30 1.68
CA GLY A 117 8.88 -6.91 2.26
C GLY A 117 8.99 -7.24 3.75
N SER A 118 9.70 -6.41 4.54
CA SER A 118 9.63 -6.44 6.02
C SER A 118 8.60 -5.45 6.57
N LEU A 119 8.36 -4.35 5.84
CA LEU A 119 7.53 -3.23 6.27
C LEU A 119 6.04 -3.57 6.39
N LYS A 120 5.54 -4.53 5.60
CA LYS A 120 4.13 -4.93 5.62
C LYS A 120 3.91 -6.30 6.25
N VAL A 121 4.90 -6.90 6.92
CA VAL A 121 4.78 -8.27 7.46
C VAL A 121 3.69 -8.34 8.54
N ASP A 122 3.67 -7.37 9.45
CA ASP A 122 2.64 -7.31 10.50
C ASP A 122 1.25 -7.01 9.92
N HIS A 123 1.19 -6.20 8.86
CA HIS A 123 -0.05 -5.95 8.14
C HIS A 123 -0.53 -7.19 7.37
N LEU A 124 0.37 -7.98 6.77
CA LEU A 124 0.00 -9.21 6.08
C LEU A 124 -0.67 -10.20 7.04
N ALA A 125 -0.15 -10.32 8.27
CA ALA A 125 -0.74 -11.17 9.30
C ALA A 125 -2.19 -10.76 9.65
N HIS A 126 -2.49 -9.46 9.56
CA HIS A 126 -3.80 -8.90 9.88
C HIS A 126 -4.79 -8.97 8.70
N TYR A 127 -4.34 -8.69 7.48
CA TYR A 127 -5.22 -8.52 6.31
C TYR A 127 -5.28 -9.73 5.36
N LYS A 128 -4.42 -10.74 5.55
CA LYS A 128 -4.43 -11.97 4.73
C LYS A 128 -5.16 -13.09 5.45
N SER A 129 -5.87 -13.94 4.71
CA SER A 129 -6.60 -15.06 5.30
C SER A 129 -5.66 -16.02 6.03
N ALA A 130 -6.10 -16.52 7.18
CA ALA A 130 -5.33 -17.49 7.97
C ALA A 130 -4.95 -18.73 7.14
N VAL A 131 -5.82 -19.17 6.22
CA VAL A 131 -5.56 -20.28 5.31
C VAL A 131 -4.43 -19.95 4.33
N ALA A 132 -4.45 -18.78 3.71
CA ALA A 132 -3.39 -18.36 2.78
C ALA A 132 -2.05 -18.21 3.51
N LEU A 133 -2.06 -17.61 4.70
CA LEU A 133 -0.88 -17.51 5.56
C LEU A 133 -0.33 -18.89 5.94
N GLY A 134 -1.22 -19.83 6.29
CA GLY A 134 -0.85 -21.21 6.58
C GLY A 134 -0.17 -21.88 5.39
N LEU A 135 -0.74 -21.76 4.19
CA LEU A 135 -0.17 -22.31 2.96
C LEU A 135 1.20 -21.68 2.63
N MET A 136 1.32 -20.35 2.75
CA MET A 136 2.58 -19.64 2.53
C MET A 136 3.68 -20.12 3.48
N ARG A 137 3.37 -20.32 4.76
CA ARG A 137 4.30 -20.88 5.75
C ARG A 137 4.70 -22.32 5.40
N SER A 138 3.75 -23.16 5.00
CA SER A 138 4.04 -24.55 4.58
C SER A 138 4.98 -24.61 3.38
N ILE A 139 4.76 -23.77 2.37
CA ILE A 139 5.65 -23.67 1.20
C ILE A 139 7.04 -23.19 1.61
N LYS A 140 7.13 -22.16 2.44
CA LYS A 140 8.42 -21.64 2.95
C LYS A 140 9.19 -22.70 3.71
N GLN A 141 8.54 -23.44 4.61
CA GLN A 141 9.17 -24.50 5.39
C GLN A 141 9.63 -25.67 4.52
N ALA A 142 8.88 -26.01 3.46
CA ALA A 142 9.25 -27.09 2.54
C ALA A 142 10.49 -26.73 1.70
N LEU A 143 10.64 -25.46 1.32
CA LEU A 143 11.74 -25.00 0.46
C LEU A 143 12.97 -24.52 1.23
N ASP A 144 12.79 -23.96 2.42
CA ASP A 144 13.86 -23.40 3.24
C ASP A 144 13.66 -23.77 4.72
N PRO A 145 13.84 -25.07 5.05
CA PRO A 145 13.59 -25.58 6.40
C PRO A 145 14.52 -24.98 7.46
N LEU A 146 15.69 -24.48 7.05
CA LEU A 146 16.66 -23.83 7.93
C LEU A 146 16.46 -22.30 8.02
N ASN A 147 15.46 -21.76 7.31
CA ASN A 147 15.14 -20.33 7.27
C ASN A 147 16.34 -19.43 6.91
N LEU A 148 17.18 -19.85 5.97
CA LEU A 148 18.36 -19.11 5.53
C LEU A 148 18.05 -18.08 4.44
N MET A 149 16.98 -18.30 3.67
CA MET A 149 16.61 -17.45 2.54
C MET A 149 15.77 -16.26 3.03
N ASN A 150 16.45 -15.15 3.33
CA ASN A 150 15.86 -13.84 3.65
C ASN A 150 14.89 -13.88 4.86
N PRO A 151 15.39 -14.24 6.06
CA PRO A 151 14.57 -14.39 7.26
C PRO A 151 13.86 -13.09 7.66
N GLY A 152 12.63 -13.21 8.16
CA GLY A 152 11.83 -12.07 8.65
C GLY A 152 11.22 -11.18 7.56
N ARG A 153 11.35 -11.56 6.28
CA ARG A 153 10.68 -10.90 5.16
C ARG A 153 9.51 -11.73 4.68
N VAL A 154 8.40 -11.07 4.36
CA VAL A 154 7.11 -11.64 3.89
C VAL A 154 6.37 -12.47 4.95
N LEU A 155 7.04 -13.34 5.69
CA LEU A 155 6.47 -14.14 6.78
C LEU A 155 7.39 -14.10 7.99
N VAL A 156 6.83 -13.94 9.19
CA VAL A 156 7.51 -14.32 10.42
C VAL A 156 7.37 -15.82 10.59
N CYS A 157 8.47 -16.56 10.44
CA CYS A 157 8.50 -17.99 10.78
C CYS A 157 8.78 -18.12 12.28
N PRO A 158 7.99 -18.89 13.05
CA PRO A 158 8.35 -19.18 14.43
C PRO A 158 9.71 -19.89 14.46
N ALA A 159 10.56 -19.55 15.43
CA ALA A 159 11.90 -20.11 15.55
C ALA A 159 11.83 -21.65 15.61
N HIS A 160 12.66 -22.31 14.80
CA HIS A 160 12.77 -23.77 14.80
C HIS A 160 13.34 -24.21 16.16
N PRO A 161 12.76 -25.22 16.85
CA PRO A 161 13.25 -25.67 18.15
C PRO A 161 14.69 -26.23 18.18
N SER A 162 15.34 -26.40 17.01
CA SER A 162 16.75 -26.79 16.90
C SER A 162 17.73 -25.61 17.00
N CYS A 163 17.24 -24.37 17.04
CA CYS A 163 18.03 -23.16 17.23
C CYS A 163 17.84 -22.62 18.65
N GLN A 164 18.16 -23.42 19.66
CA GLN A 164 18.51 -22.90 20.97
C GLN A 164 20.02 -22.68 21.00
N PRO A 165 20.53 -21.52 21.46
CA PRO A 165 21.95 -21.39 21.72
C PRO A 165 22.31 -22.44 22.79
N VAL A 166 23.27 -23.30 22.47
CA VAL A 166 23.90 -24.15 23.48
C VAL A 166 24.66 -23.19 24.38
N SER A 167 24.08 -22.93 25.56
CA SER A 167 24.62 -22.31 26.78
C SER A 167 25.76 -21.30 26.63
#